data_AF-A0A966U4W9-F1
#
_entry.id   AF-A0A966U4W9-F1
#
_cell.length_a   1.000
_cell.length_b   1.000
_cell.length_c   1.000
_cell.angle_alpha   90.00
_cell.angle_beta   90.00
_cell.angle_gamma   90.00
#
_symmetry.space_group_name_H-M   'P 1'
#
loop_
_entity.id
_entity.type
_entity.pdbx_description
1 polymer ?
#
loop_
_entity_poly.entity_id
_entity_poly.type
_entity_poly.pdbx_seq_one_letter_code
_entity_poly.pdbx_strand_id
1 'polypeptide(L)'
;MTDGQHAIDALSFEQRKFPPSASFVATAHTNNRDLFVEADNDYEAFWARQARENVTWSTPWTKVCEWDLPFSEWFVGGTLNVSYNCLDRHVLAGKGEKVAFHWEGEPGDTRTVTYSQLLDEVQRFANVLKSLGVEKGDR
;
A
#
# COMPACT_ATOMS: atom_id res chain seq x y z
N MET A 1 4.20 -43.39 10.02
CA MET A 1 3.62 -42.46 9.04
C MET A 1 2.12 -42.29 9.27
N THR A 2 1.70 -41.94 10.48
CA THR A 2 0.27 -41.94 10.87
C THR A 2 -0.13 -40.69 11.66
N ASP A 3 0.81 -40.03 12.34
CA ASP A 3 0.51 -38.86 13.18
C ASP A 3 0.24 -37.58 12.36
N GLY A 4 0.96 -37.39 11.25
CA GLY A 4 0.78 -36.23 10.37
C GLY A 4 -0.50 -36.25 9.53
N GLN A 5 -1.02 -37.44 9.22
CA GLN A 5 -2.25 -37.59 8.43
C GLN A 5 -3.49 -37.20 9.26
N HIS A 6 -3.52 -37.60 10.54
CA HIS A 6 -4.61 -37.25 11.48
C HIS A 6 -4.64 -35.76 11.83
N ALA A 7 -3.48 -35.10 11.90
CA ALA A 7 -3.41 -33.66 12.18
C ALA A 7 -3.98 -32.82 11.02
N ILE A 8 -3.69 -33.22 9.77
CA ILE A 8 -4.22 -32.54 8.57
C ILE A 8 -5.74 -32.75 8.45
N ASP A 9 -6.22 -33.98 8.71
CA ASP A 9 -7.66 -34.28 8.68
C ASP A 9 -8.43 -33.55 9.79
N ALA A 10 -7.84 -33.37 10.99
CA ALA A 10 -8.44 -32.60 12.08
C ALA A 10 -8.54 -31.10 11.75
N LEU A 11 -7.53 -30.53 11.09
CA LEU A 11 -7.55 -29.14 10.60
C LEU A 11 -8.57 -28.94 9.47
N SER A 12 -8.88 -29.99 8.70
CA SER A 12 -9.85 -29.94 7.60
C SER A 12 -11.31 -29.76 8.06
N PHE A 13 -11.62 -30.03 9.34
CA PHE A 13 -12.96 -29.86 9.94
C PHE A 13 -12.99 -28.82 11.08
N GLU A 14 -11.96 -27.99 11.16
CA GLU A 14 -11.77 -26.96 12.18
C GLU A 14 -12.81 -25.81 12.03
N GLN A 15 -13.93 -25.89 12.76
CA GLN A 15 -14.98 -24.85 12.77
C GLN A 15 -14.86 -23.82 13.90
N ARG A 16 -13.80 -23.90 14.73
CA ARG A 16 -13.60 -22.97 15.83
C ARG A 16 -13.43 -21.54 15.31
N LYS A 17 -14.20 -20.62 15.90
CA LYS A 17 -14.08 -19.18 15.64
C LYS A 17 -13.40 -18.53 16.82
N PHE A 18 -12.37 -17.74 16.56
CA PHE A 18 -11.63 -16.98 17.56
C PHE A 18 -11.95 -15.49 17.35
N PRO A 19 -12.85 -14.90 18.15
CA PRO A 19 -13.12 -13.47 18.02
C PRO A 19 -11.87 -12.66 18.40
N PRO A 20 -11.65 -11.50 17.77
CA PRO A 20 -10.59 -10.60 18.18
C PRO A 20 -10.80 -10.15 19.63
N SER A 21 -9.70 -9.82 20.33
CA SER A 21 -9.80 -9.27 21.68
C SER A 21 -10.51 -7.91 21.67
N ALA A 22 -11.23 -7.60 22.75
CA ALA A 22 -11.90 -6.31 22.89
C ALA A 22 -10.92 -5.13 22.79
N SER A 23 -9.69 -5.29 23.30
CA SER A 23 -8.64 -4.28 23.22
C SER A 23 -8.20 -3.98 21.78
N PHE A 24 -8.15 -5.00 20.92
CA PHE A 24 -7.84 -4.81 19.50
C PHE A 24 -8.99 -4.15 18.75
N VAL A 25 -10.23 -4.60 19.00
CA VAL A 25 -11.44 -4.03 18.37
C VAL A 25 -11.58 -2.53 18.67
N ALA A 26 -11.18 -2.09 19.87
CA ALA A 26 -11.26 -0.70 20.28
C ALA A 26 -10.27 0.24 19.54
N THR A 27 -9.17 -0.28 19.01
CA THR A 27 -8.12 0.52 18.33
C THR A 27 -8.04 0.25 16.83
N ALA A 28 -8.86 -0.67 16.31
CA ALA A 28 -8.91 -0.96 14.89
C ALA A 28 -9.48 0.22 14.08
N HIS A 29 -8.92 0.45 12.90
CA HIS A 29 -9.40 1.49 11.97
C HIS A 29 -10.85 1.24 11.49
N THR A 30 -11.29 -0.02 11.50
CA THR A 30 -12.67 -0.42 11.27
C THR A 30 -13.01 -1.60 12.17
N ASN A 31 -14.21 -1.62 12.72
CA ASN A 31 -14.70 -2.67 13.61
C ASN A 31 -16.13 -3.13 13.28
N ASN A 32 -16.65 -2.70 12.13
CA ASN A 32 -17.99 -3.02 11.66
C ASN A 32 -17.99 -3.30 10.14
N ARG A 33 -19.18 -3.45 9.55
CA ARG A 33 -19.33 -3.77 8.12
C ARG A 33 -19.61 -2.55 7.25
N ASP A 34 -19.49 -1.34 7.77
CA ASP A 34 -19.99 -0.14 7.09
C ASP A 34 -19.27 0.10 5.76
N LEU A 35 -17.94 -0.09 5.72
CA LEU A 35 -17.16 0.02 4.48
C LEU A 35 -17.61 -0.97 3.40
N PHE A 36 -18.02 -2.18 3.79
CA PHE A 36 -18.55 -3.17 2.84
C PHE A 36 -19.90 -2.73 2.31
N VAL A 37 -20.78 -2.23 3.18
CA VAL A 37 -22.11 -1.75 2.77
C VAL A 37 -21.99 -0.53 1.88
N GLU A 38 -21.09 0.40 2.19
CA GLU A 38 -20.82 1.58 1.37
C GLU A 38 -20.34 1.18 -0.04
N ALA A 39 -19.35 0.29 -0.12
CA ALA A 39 -18.81 -0.18 -1.39
C ALA A 39 -19.82 -0.98 -2.22
N ASP A 40 -20.71 -1.74 -1.58
CA ASP A 40 -21.76 -2.52 -2.27
C ASP A 40 -22.86 -1.61 -2.86
N ASN A 41 -23.16 -0.50 -2.17
CA ASN A 41 -24.14 0.47 -2.62
C ASN A 41 -23.65 1.32 -3.81
N ASP A 42 -22.40 1.80 -3.75
CA ASP A 42 -21.78 2.57 -4.83
C ASP A 42 -20.25 2.42 -4.79
N TYR A 43 -19.75 1.41 -5.50
CA TYR A 43 -18.33 1.09 -5.52
C TYR A 43 -17.47 2.18 -6.16
N GLU A 44 -18.00 2.93 -7.14
CA GLU A 44 -17.25 4.00 -7.80
C GLU A 44 -17.10 5.21 -6.87
N ALA A 45 -18.17 5.62 -6.20
CA ALA A 45 -18.09 6.69 -5.21
C ALA A 45 -17.17 6.32 -4.04
N PHE A 46 -17.26 5.08 -3.56
CA PHE A 46 -16.37 4.54 -2.54
C PHE A 46 -14.90 4.66 -2.96
N TRP A 47 -14.53 4.08 -4.11
CA TRP A 47 -13.14 4.11 -4.59
C TRP A 47 -12.65 5.50 -4.95
N ALA A 48 -13.52 6.37 -5.48
CA ALA A 48 -13.19 7.77 -5.73
C ALA A 48 -12.80 8.48 -4.43
N ARG A 49 -13.59 8.29 -3.37
CA ARG A 49 -13.31 8.87 -2.05
C ARG A 49 -12.00 8.34 -1.48
N GLN A 50 -11.82 7.02 -1.46
CA GLN A 50 -10.59 6.39 -0.98
C GLN A 50 -9.35 6.90 -1.73
N ALA A 51 -9.43 7.03 -3.06
CA ALA A 51 -8.33 7.52 -3.88
C ALA A 51 -8.00 9.01 -3.64
N ARG A 52 -9.00 9.87 -3.38
CA ARG A 52 -8.77 11.30 -3.08
C ARG A 52 -8.15 11.48 -1.69
N GLU A 53 -8.60 10.69 -0.72
CA GLU A 53 -8.20 10.84 0.68
C GLU A 53 -6.81 10.25 0.94
N ASN A 54 -6.46 9.12 0.29
CA ASN A 54 -5.27 8.35 0.64
C ASN A 54 -4.10 8.51 -0.34
N VAL A 55 -4.35 9.02 -1.55
CA VAL A 55 -3.34 9.17 -2.61
C VAL A 55 -3.27 10.62 -3.06
N THR A 56 -2.06 11.12 -3.24
CA THR A 56 -1.82 12.45 -3.80
C THR A 56 -1.65 12.35 -5.31
N TRP A 57 -2.53 13.04 -6.03
CA TRP A 57 -2.57 13.06 -7.48
C TRP A 57 -1.95 14.36 -8.00
N SER A 58 -1.17 14.24 -9.07
CA SER A 58 -0.66 15.40 -9.81
C SER A 58 -1.72 15.96 -10.74
N THR A 59 -2.53 15.09 -11.34
CA THR A 59 -3.71 15.45 -12.13
C THR A 59 -4.88 14.58 -11.67
N PRO A 60 -6.04 15.16 -11.34
CA PRO A 60 -7.21 14.38 -10.97
C PRO A 60 -7.70 13.55 -12.16
N TRP A 61 -8.26 12.38 -11.87
CA TRP A 61 -8.92 11.56 -12.89
C TRP A 61 -10.25 12.16 -13.31
N THR A 62 -10.69 11.80 -14.51
CA THR A 62 -12.01 12.17 -15.05
C THR A 62 -13.03 11.05 -14.89
N LYS A 63 -12.60 9.80 -14.77
CA LYS A 63 -13.47 8.63 -14.60
C LYS A 63 -12.85 7.62 -13.63
N VAL A 64 -13.66 7.04 -12.76
CA VAL A 64 -13.16 6.13 -11.70
C VAL A 64 -12.80 4.77 -12.26
N CYS A 65 -13.67 4.20 -13.12
CA CYS A 65 -13.48 2.87 -13.67
C CYS A 65 -14.03 2.82 -15.11
N GLU A 66 -13.27 2.22 -16.01
CA GLU A 66 -13.73 1.75 -17.32
C GLU A 66 -13.56 0.24 -17.35
N TRP A 67 -14.67 -0.49 -17.48
CA TRP A 67 -14.68 -1.94 -17.33
C TRP A 67 -14.87 -2.65 -18.68
N ASP A 68 -13.87 -2.52 -19.54
CA ASP A 68 -13.87 -3.10 -20.89
C ASP A 68 -12.97 -4.33 -20.98
N LEU A 69 -13.52 -5.49 -20.60
CA LEU A 69 -12.76 -6.75 -20.59
C LEU A 69 -12.10 -7.04 -21.97
N PRO A 70 -10.82 -7.46 -22.00
CA PRO A 70 -9.97 -7.86 -20.87
C PRO A 70 -9.19 -6.71 -20.22
N PHE A 71 -9.38 -5.46 -20.65
CA PHE A 71 -8.61 -4.30 -20.20
C PHE A 71 -9.48 -3.35 -19.38
N SER A 72 -9.48 -3.54 -18.06
CA SER A 72 -10.10 -2.58 -17.14
C SER A 72 -9.12 -1.44 -16.83
N GLU A 73 -9.59 -0.20 -16.92
CA GLU A 73 -8.83 0.99 -16.52
C GLU A 73 -9.43 1.63 -15.26
N TRP A 74 -8.57 2.04 -14.34
CA TRP A 74 -8.97 2.71 -13.11
C TRP A 74 -8.35 4.11 -13.04
N PHE A 75 -9.14 5.07 -12.56
CA PHE A 75 -8.75 6.48 -12.40
C PHE A 75 -8.23 7.09 -13.71
N VAL A 76 -9.00 6.89 -14.79
CA VAL A 76 -8.66 7.30 -16.15
C VAL A 76 -8.42 8.81 -16.23
N GLY A 77 -7.32 9.18 -16.91
CA GLY A 77 -6.83 10.55 -17.00
C GLY A 77 -6.08 11.05 -15.75
N GLY A 78 -6.13 10.31 -14.65
CA GLY A 78 -5.40 10.64 -13.43
C GLY A 78 -3.90 10.40 -13.59
N THR A 79 -3.09 11.31 -13.07
CA THR A 79 -1.63 11.14 -13.04
C THR A 79 -1.11 11.28 -11.61
N LEU A 80 -0.11 10.47 -11.28
CA LEU A 80 0.59 10.50 -10.01
C LEU A 80 2.04 10.06 -10.20
N ASN A 81 2.85 10.28 -9.16
CA ASN A 81 4.16 9.67 -9.04
C ASN A 81 4.19 8.79 -7.78
N VAL A 82 4.66 7.54 -7.91
CA VAL A 82 4.71 6.58 -6.80
C VAL A 82 5.73 7.00 -5.75
N SER A 83 6.94 7.40 -6.17
CA SER A 83 7.97 7.90 -5.25
C SER A 83 7.46 9.09 -4.44
N TYR A 84 6.73 10.03 -5.08
CA TYR A 84 6.14 11.17 -4.40
C TYR A 84 5.15 10.76 -3.29
N ASN A 85 4.29 9.77 -3.57
CA ASN A 85 3.35 9.24 -2.60
C ASN A 85 4.02 8.43 -1.48
N CYS A 86 5.14 7.78 -1.76
CA CYS A 86 5.85 6.96 -0.80
C CYS A 86 6.88 7.75 0.02
N LEU A 87 7.40 8.88 -0.47
CA LEU A 87 8.52 9.59 0.15
C LEU A 87 8.22 11.09 0.31
N ASP A 88 8.16 11.81 -0.82
CA ASP A 88 8.15 13.27 -0.84
C ASP A 88 7.03 13.87 0.00
N ARG A 89 5.79 13.37 -0.13
CA ARG A 89 4.65 13.91 0.63
C ARG A 89 4.82 13.78 2.14
N HIS A 90 5.56 12.78 2.62
CA HIS A 90 5.79 12.57 4.05
C HIS A 90 6.83 13.56 4.57
N VAL A 91 7.91 13.79 3.81
CA VAL A 91 8.92 14.80 4.14
C VAL A 91 8.29 16.21 4.12
N LEU A 92 7.53 16.54 3.08
CA LEU A 92 6.82 17.83 2.94
C LEU A 92 5.80 18.06 4.07
N ALA A 93 5.19 17.00 4.60
CA ALA A 93 4.30 17.06 5.75
C ALA A 93 5.05 17.19 7.11
N GLY A 94 6.35 17.47 7.10
CA GLY A 94 7.16 17.62 8.31
C GLY A 94 7.54 16.30 8.99
N LYS A 95 7.33 15.15 8.33
CA LYS A 95 7.64 13.82 8.88
C LYS A 95 8.99 13.29 8.40
N GLY A 96 9.90 14.18 8.00
CA GLY A 96 11.22 13.83 7.48
C GLY A 96 12.05 12.97 8.44
N GLU A 97 12.03 13.30 9.73
CA GLU A 97 12.75 12.56 10.78
C GLU A 97 12.05 11.26 11.23
N LYS A 98 10.84 10.99 10.73
CA LYS A 98 10.19 9.71 11.00
C LYS A 98 10.97 8.60 10.30
N VAL A 99 11.18 7.48 10.99
CA VAL A 99 11.78 6.28 10.39
C VAL A 99 10.87 5.78 9.26
N ALA A 100 11.45 5.60 8.07
CA ALA A 100 10.81 5.01 6.91
C ALA A 100 10.91 3.48 6.95
N PHE A 101 12.12 2.95 7.15
CA PHE A 101 12.32 1.52 7.40
C PHE A 101 13.56 1.25 8.27
N HIS A 102 13.55 0.08 8.90
CA HIS A 102 14.71 -0.54 9.52
C HIS A 102 15.24 -1.61 8.58
N TRP A 103 16.54 -1.57 8.32
CA TRP A 103 17.25 -2.57 7.54
C TRP A 103 18.10 -3.42 8.47
N GLU A 104 18.01 -4.73 8.29
CA GLU A 104 18.74 -5.74 9.04
C GLU A 104 19.43 -6.62 7.99
N GLY A 105 20.76 -6.55 7.93
CA GLY A 105 21.60 -7.36 7.07
C GLY A 105 22.17 -8.58 7.78
N GLU A 106 22.70 -9.52 7.01
CA GLU A 106 23.49 -10.64 7.53
C GLU A 106 24.98 -10.27 7.37
N PRO A 107 25.80 -10.22 8.45
CA PRO A 107 25.73 -10.99 9.70
C PRO A 107 25.21 -10.23 10.94
N GLY A 108 24.29 -9.26 10.78
CA GLY A 108 23.70 -8.47 11.87
C GLY A 108 23.88 -6.97 11.76
N ASP A 109 24.30 -6.46 10.59
CA ASP A 109 24.39 -5.03 10.35
C ASP A 109 22.99 -4.40 10.36
N THR A 110 22.82 -3.27 11.04
CA THR A 110 21.52 -2.60 11.09
C THR A 110 21.61 -1.16 10.59
N ARG A 111 20.56 -0.71 9.91
CA ARG A 111 20.39 0.70 9.54
C ARG A 111 18.97 1.15 9.87
N THR A 112 18.86 2.32 10.47
CA THR A 112 17.58 3.02 10.63
C THR A 112 17.58 4.18 9.65
N VAL A 113 16.64 4.17 8.70
CA VAL A 113 16.59 5.15 7.61
C VAL A 113 15.34 5.99 7.76
N THR A 114 15.50 7.31 7.87
CA THR A 114 14.37 8.26 7.95
C THR A 114 13.81 8.58 6.56
N TYR A 115 12.61 9.15 6.49
CA TYR A 115 12.03 9.59 5.21
C TYR A 115 12.91 10.61 4.49
N SER A 116 13.54 11.56 5.21
CA SER A 116 14.46 12.54 4.61
C SER A 116 15.68 11.87 3.99
N GLN A 117 16.30 10.92 4.71
CA GLN A 117 17.47 10.19 4.22
C GLN A 117 17.13 9.33 3.01
N LEU A 118 16.01 8.61 3.07
CA LEU A 118 15.56 7.77 1.96
C LEU A 118 15.23 8.60 0.71
N LEU A 119 14.58 9.75 0.87
CA LEU A 119 14.30 10.65 -0.25
C LEU A 119 15.58 11.13 -0.92
N ASP A 120 16.58 11.54 -0.16
CA ASP A 120 17.88 11.97 -0.69
C ASP A 120 18.61 10.82 -1.42
N GLU A 121 18.65 9.61 -0.85
CA GLU A 121 19.26 8.44 -1.51
C GLU A 121 18.53 8.09 -2.83
N VAL A 122 17.19 8.10 -2.84
CA VAL A 122 16.40 7.84 -4.06
C VAL A 122 16.60 8.91 -5.12
N GLN A 123 16.64 10.19 -4.75
CA GLN A 123 16.88 11.29 -5.69
C GLN A 123 18.27 11.20 -6.33
N ARG A 124 19.30 10.86 -5.54
CA ARG A 124 20.66 10.66 -6.05
C ARG A 124 20.69 9.52 -7.07
N PHE A 125 20.10 8.37 -6.73
CA PHE A 125 20.07 7.23 -7.63
C PHE A 125 19.25 7.51 -8.90
N ALA A 126 18.10 8.17 -8.78
CA ALA A 126 17.29 8.58 -9.94
C ALA A 126 18.06 9.50 -10.90
N ASN A 127 18.88 10.43 -10.38
CA ASN A 127 19.74 11.27 -11.21
C ASN A 127 20.85 10.49 -11.92
N VAL A 128 21.40 9.45 -11.29
CA VAL A 128 22.35 8.52 -11.94
C VAL A 128 21.67 7.80 -13.11
N LEU A 129 20.47 7.23 -12.90
CA LEU A 129 19.71 6.57 -13.97
C LEU A 129 19.44 7.51 -15.15
N LYS A 130 19.02 8.75 -14.86
CA LYS A 130 18.84 9.78 -15.89
C LYS A 130 20.13 10.09 -16.64
N SER A 131 21.29 10.14 -15.96
CA SER A 131 22.58 10.36 -16.62
C SER A 131 23.00 9.20 -17.53
N LEU A 132 22.51 8.01 -17.26
CA LEU A 132 22.71 6.81 -18.09
C LEU A 132 21.70 6.73 -19.25
N GLY A 133 20.79 7.70 -19.38
CA GLY A 133 19.82 7.78 -20.46
C GLY A 133 18.54 6.99 -20.23
N VAL A 134 18.23 6.57 -19.00
CA VAL A 134 16.98 5.87 -18.67
C VAL A 134 15.79 6.84 -18.79
N GLU A 135 14.78 6.45 -19.56
CA GLU A 135 13.56 7.21 -19.82
C GLU A 135 12.30 6.48 -19.32
N LYS A 136 11.16 7.19 -19.38
CA LYS A 136 9.87 6.62 -19.00
C LYS A 136 9.49 5.51 -20.00
N GLY A 137 9.38 4.28 -19.49
CA GLY A 137 8.96 3.11 -20.29
C GLY A 137 10.06 2.07 -20.44
N ASP A 138 11.30 2.44 -20.12
CA ASP A 138 12.45 1.53 -20.14
C ASP A 138 12.36 0.50 -19.00
N ARG A 139 12.96 -0.68 -19.22
CA ARG A 139 12.95 -1.83 -18.30
C ARG A 139 14.31 -2.51 -18.25
#